data_AF-A0A292YFJ4-F1
#
_entry.id   AF-A0A292YFJ4-F1
#
_cell.length_a   1.000
_cell.length_b   1.000
_cell.length_c   1.000
_cell.angle_alpha   90.00
_cell.angle_beta   90.00
_cell.angle_gamma   90.00
#
_symmetry.space_group_name_H-M   'P 1'
#
loop_
_entity.id
_entity.type
_entity.pdbx_description
1 polymer ?
#
loop_
_entity_poly.entity_id
_entity_poly.type
_entity_poly.pdbx_seq_one_letter_code
_entity_poly.pdbx_strand_id
1 'polypeptide(L)'
;MRELVRRLHRAHVEEIAIERSDGRVVDTLLAAGLTVVVIAPTQLNNLRGRCGSARNKDDRFDAYVLADTLRTDRARLRPLIPTPQPRASALDRAPART
;
A
#
# COMPACT_ATOMS: atom_id res chain seq x y z
N MET A 1 6.08 -11.04 7.23
CA MET A 1 4.94 -10.59 6.42
C MET A 1 3.63 -11.30 6.79
N ARG A 2 3.58 -12.64 6.92
CA ARG A 2 2.35 -13.35 7.37
C ARG A 2 1.80 -12.85 8.71
N GLU A 3 2.68 -12.59 9.67
CA GLU A 3 2.28 -12.04 10.98
C GLU A 3 1.65 -10.64 10.88
N LEU A 4 2.15 -9.79 9.98
CA LEU A 4 1.56 -8.47 9.72
C LEU A 4 0.12 -8.60 9.21
N VAL A 5 -0.09 -9.42 8.18
CA VAL A 5 -1.43 -9.67 7.60
C VAL A 5 -2.38 -10.24 8.65
N ARG A 6 -1.92 -11.20 9.47
CA ARG A 6 -2.73 -11.76 10.57
C ARG A 6 -3.16 -10.71 11.58
N ARG A 7 -2.26 -9.81 11.98
CA ARG A 7 -2.57 -8.73 12.91
C ARG A 7 -3.59 -7.75 12.32
N LEU A 8 -3.42 -7.39 11.05
CA LEU A 8 -4.34 -6.48 10.35
C LEU A 8 -5.75 -7.06 10.24
N HIS A 9 -5.88 -8.34 9.87
CA HIS A 9 -7.19 -8.99 9.85
C HIS A 9 -7.83 -9.12 11.23
N ARG A 10 -7.05 -9.46 12.27
CA ARG A 10 -7.57 -9.48 13.66
C ARG A 10 -8.06 -8.10 14.11
N ALA A 11 -7.42 -7.05 13.64
CA ALA A 11 -7.82 -5.67 13.90
C ALA A 11 -8.94 -5.17 12.97
N HIS A 12 -9.49 -6.03 12.11
CA HIS A 12 -10.52 -5.69 11.12
C HIS A 12 -10.13 -4.51 10.22
N VAL A 13 -8.84 -4.41 9.87
CA VAL A 13 -8.37 -3.41 8.92
C VAL A 13 -8.79 -3.81 7.52
N GLU A 14 -9.51 -2.92 6.84
CA GLU A 14 -9.94 -3.11 5.44
C GLU A 14 -9.06 -2.32 4.46
N GLU A 15 -8.57 -1.15 4.90
CA GLU A 15 -7.84 -0.20 4.06
C GLU A 15 -6.56 0.31 4.72
N ILE A 16 -5.51 0.49 3.93
CA ILE A 16 -4.16 0.81 4.41
C ILE A 16 -3.56 1.91 3.55
N ALA A 17 -3.22 3.03 4.18
CA ALA A 17 -2.45 4.10 3.55
C ALA A 17 -0.95 3.83 3.65
N ILE A 18 -0.24 3.97 2.54
CA ILE A 18 1.22 3.81 2.45
C ILE A 18 1.83 4.93 1.61
N GLU A 19 3.10 5.23 1.84
CA GLU A 19 3.79 6.28 1.08
C GLU A 19 4.19 5.83 -0.34
N ARG A 20 4.66 4.58 -0.45
CA ARG A 20 5.21 4.03 -1.70
C ARG A 20 4.27 3.03 -2.33
N SER A 21 4.14 3.03 -3.64
CA SER A 21 3.28 2.11 -4.38
C SER A 21 3.88 0.73 -4.67
N ASP A 22 5.13 0.48 -4.26
CA ASP A 22 5.90 -0.69 -4.71
C ASP A 22 6.56 -1.51 -3.58
N GLY A 23 6.87 -2.75 -3.95
CA GLY A 23 7.67 -3.68 -3.19
C GLY A 23 6.87 -4.71 -2.40
N ARG A 24 7.61 -5.65 -1.80
CA ARG A 24 7.07 -6.87 -1.20
C ARG A 24 5.95 -6.65 -0.18
N VAL A 25 5.96 -5.55 0.56
CA VAL A 25 4.91 -5.22 1.52
C VAL A 25 3.60 -4.96 0.77
N VAL A 26 3.64 -4.12 -0.26
CA VAL A 26 2.47 -3.77 -1.09
C VAL A 26 1.90 -5.00 -1.76
N ASP A 27 2.77 -5.79 -2.39
CA ASP A 27 2.37 -7.05 -3.04
C ASP A 27 1.68 -8.00 -2.05
N THR A 28 2.22 -8.09 -0.82
CA THR A 28 1.65 -8.96 0.21
C THR A 28 0.28 -8.45 0.71
N LEU A 29 0.11 -7.15 0.89
CA LEU A 29 -1.16 -6.55 1.33
C LEU A 29 -2.23 -6.73 0.26
N LEU A 30 -1.90 -6.44 -1.00
CA LEU A 30 -2.80 -6.64 -2.14
C LEU A 30 -3.17 -8.13 -2.32
N ALA A 31 -2.20 -9.04 -2.22
CA ALA A 31 -2.46 -10.49 -2.30
C ALA A 31 -3.30 -11.02 -1.12
N ALA A 32 -3.33 -10.30 0.02
CA ALA A 32 -4.18 -10.62 1.16
C ALA A 32 -5.60 -10.03 1.04
N GLY A 33 -5.92 -9.36 -0.07
CA GLY A 33 -7.24 -8.75 -0.31
C GLY A 33 -7.46 -7.44 0.45
N LEU A 34 -6.40 -6.82 0.97
CA LEU A 34 -6.48 -5.52 1.65
C LEU A 34 -6.45 -4.40 0.61
N THR A 35 -7.24 -3.35 0.84
CA THR A 35 -7.21 -2.17 -0.02
C THR A 35 -6.00 -1.32 0.33
N VAL A 36 -5.10 -1.13 -0.62
CA VAL A 36 -3.94 -0.25 -0.44
C VAL A 36 -4.24 1.10 -1.08
N VAL A 37 -4.00 2.19 -0.35
CA VAL A 37 -4.11 3.56 -0.83
C VAL A 37 -2.74 4.22 -0.74
N VAL A 38 -2.29 4.87 -1.81
CA VAL A 38 -0.97 5.50 -1.84
C VAL A 38 -1.11 7.00 -1.60
N ILE A 39 -0.37 7.51 -0.61
CA ILE A 39 -0.28 8.94 -0.29
C ILE A 39 1.19 9.33 -0.46
N ALA A 40 1.51 10.00 -1.56
CA ALA A 40 2.89 10.31 -1.92
C ALA A 40 3.60 11.16 -0.84
N PRO A 41 4.94 11.04 -0.69
CA PRO A 41 5.69 11.74 0.37
C PRO A 41 5.50 13.26 0.34
N THR A 42 5.42 13.86 -0.85
CA THR A 42 5.14 15.30 -1.00
C THR A 42 3.76 15.67 -0.44
N GLN A 43 2.75 14.83 -0.67
CA GLN A 43 1.42 15.04 -0.12
C GLN A 43 1.44 14.86 1.40
N LEU A 44 2.14 13.85 1.91
CA LEU A 44 2.31 13.62 3.34
C LEU A 44 2.97 14.81 4.04
N ASN A 45 4.05 15.36 3.48
CA ASN A 45 4.74 16.54 4.00
C ASN A 45 3.80 17.76 4.10
N ASN A 46 2.94 17.97 3.10
CA ASN A 46 1.95 19.05 3.12
C ASN A 46 0.83 18.81 4.16
N LEU A 47 0.49 17.54 4.40
CA LEU A 47 -0.58 17.14 5.34
C LEU A 47 -0.14 17.22 6.80
N ARG A 48 1.15 17.08 7.10
CA ARG A 48 1.68 17.17 8.48
C ARG A 48 1.22 18.44 9.20
N GLY A 49 1.15 19.57 8.50
CA GLY A 49 0.67 20.83 9.08
C GLY A 49 -0.77 20.79 9.62
N ARG A 50 -1.62 19.86 9.14
CA ARG A 50 -2.99 19.68 9.62
C ARG A 50 -3.09 18.86 10.91
N CYS A 51 -2.10 18.01 11.17
CA CYS A 51 -2.07 17.11 12.33
C CYS A 51 -1.15 17.61 13.46
N GLY A 52 -0.51 18.77 13.30
CA GLY A 52 0.39 19.37 14.28
C GLY A 52 1.86 19.37 13.86
N SER A 53 2.68 20.17 14.55
CA SER A 53 4.07 20.41 14.18
C SER A 53 5.01 19.30 14.68
N ALA A 54 5.26 18.27 13.89
CA ALA A 54 6.41 17.38 14.08
C ALA A 54 7.62 17.97 13.33
N ARG A 55 8.51 18.66 14.05
CA ARG A 55 9.67 19.38 13.47
C ARG A 55 10.78 18.45 12.95
N ASN A 56 10.67 17.14 13.19
CA ASN A 56 11.61 16.09 12.77
C ASN A 56 10.85 14.90 12.14
N LYS A 57 11.59 14.02 11.44
CA LYS A 57 11.05 12.73 10.98
C LYS A 57 10.62 11.91 12.20
N ASP A 58 9.34 11.57 12.26
CA ASP A 58 8.73 10.78 13.32
C ASP A 58 7.82 9.77 12.62
N ASP A 59 8.29 8.53 12.51
CA ASP A 59 7.57 7.47 11.78
C ASP A 59 6.20 7.16 12.41
N ARG A 60 6.01 7.40 13.72
CA ARG A 60 4.69 7.22 14.37
C ARG A 60 3.75 8.34 13.97
N PHE A 61 4.25 9.57 13.90
CA PHE A 61 3.46 10.68 13.40
C PHE A 61 3.11 10.50 11.92
N ASP A 62 4.04 10.01 11.09
CA ASP A 62 3.75 9.68 9.69
C ASP A 62 2.64 8.62 9.56
N ALA A 63 2.72 7.55 10.35
CA ALA A 63 1.68 6.52 10.38
C ALA A 63 0.31 7.11 10.80
N TYR A 64 0.30 7.99 11.80
CA TYR A 64 -0.91 8.69 12.22
C TYR A 64 -1.49 9.57 11.10
N VAL A 65 -0.66 10.42 10.46
CA VAL A 65 -1.10 11.31 9.39
C VAL A 65 -1.66 10.52 8.21
N LEU A 66 -1.01 9.42 7.82
CA LEU A 66 -1.49 8.53 6.76
C LEU A 66 -2.86 7.92 7.11
N ALA A 67 -3.00 7.38 8.32
CA ALA A 67 -4.25 6.78 8.77
C ALA A 67 -5.38 7.80 8.90
N ASP A 68 -5.09 8.98 9.47
CA ASP A 68 -6.07 10.04 9.62
C ASP A 68 -6.52 10.60 8.27
N THR A 69 -5.59 10.85 7.35
CA THR A 69 -5.91 11.29 5.98
C THR A 69 -6.77 10.26 5.24
N LEU A 70 -6.45 8.97 5.38
CA LEU A 70 -7.27 7.92 4.77
C LEU A 70 -8.69 7.93 5.33
N ARG A 71 -8.84 8.14 6.64
CA ARG A 71 -10.13 8.20 7.33
C ARG A 71 -10.95 9.44 6.96
N THR A 72 -10.32 10.61 6.86
CA THR A 72 -11.02 11.90 6.66
C THR A 72 -11.27 12.23 5.20
N ASP A 73 -10.37 11.83 4.31
CA ASP A 73 -10.40 12.21 2.89
C ASP A 73 -10.69 11.02 1.97
N ARG A 74 -11.21 9.92 2.53
CA ARG A 74 -11.39 8.64 1.82
C ARG A 74 -12.01 8.78 0.43
N ALA A 75 -13.06 9.59 0.31
CA ALA A 75 -13.81 9.81 -0.93
C ALA A 75 -12.97 10.45 -2.07
N ARG A 76 -11.87 11.13 -1.73
CA ARG A 76 -10.96 11.78 -2.68
C ARG A 76 -9.77 10.89 -3.03
N LEU A 77 -9.53 9.85 -2.24
CA LEU A 77 -8.39 8.96 -2.38
C LEU A 77 -8.73 7.76 -3.27
N ARG A 78 -7.77 7.38 -4.12
CA ARG A 78 -7.92 6.25 -5.04
C ARG A 78 -7.11 5.05 -4.54
N PRO A 79 -7.71 3.86 -4.49
CA PRO A 79 -6.97 2.63 -4.27
C PRO A 79 -5.90 2.40 -5.33
N LEU A 80 -4.79 1.81 -4.91
CA LEU A 80 -3.81 1.24 -5.80
C LEU A 80 -4.44 0.05 -6.52
N ILE A 81 -4.51 0.13 -7.83
CA ILE A 81 -4.98 -0.97 -8.67
C ILE A 81 -3.79 -1.88 -8.93
N PRO A 82 -3.84 -3.18 -8.55
CA PRO A 82 -2.80 -4.12 -8.90
C PRO A 82 -2.66 -4.16 -10.42
N THR A 83 -1.46 -3.88 -10.92
CA THR A 83 -1.15 -4.17 -12.31
C THR A 83 -1.15 -5.68 -12.48
N PRO A 84 -1.93 -6.24 -13.43
CA PRO A 84 -1.84 -7.66 -13.73
C PRO A 84 -0.41 -7.96 -14.14
N GLN A 85 0.32 -8.75 -13.34
CA GLN A 85 1.59 -9.28 -13.80
C GLN A 85 1.28 -10.19 -14.99
N PRO A 86 1.94 -10.03 -16.14
CA PRO A 86 1.80 -11.01 -17.20
C PRO A 86 2.17 -12.35 -16.59
N ARG A 87 1.20 -13.28 -16.52
CA ARG A 87 1.55 -14.68 -16.26
C ARG A 87 2.60 -15.00 -17.29
N ALA A 88 3.76 -15.49 -16.87
CA ALA A 88 4.71 -16.10 -17.78
C ALA A 88 3.97 -17.27 -18.44
N SER A 89 3.30 -17.00 -19.56
CA SER A 89 2.76 -18.01 -20.43
C SER A 89 3.97 -18.77 -20.91
N ALA A 90 4.06 -20.03 -20.51
CA ALA A 90 5.02 -20.97 -21.04
C ALA A 90 4.76 -21.11 -22.55
N LEU A 91 5.27 -20.18 -23.36
CA LEU A 91 5.31 -20.31 -24.80
C LEU A 91 6.55 -21.13 -25.16
N ASP A 92 6.24 -22.36 -25.53
CA ASP A 92 6.80 -23.08 -26.68
C ASP A 92 8.24 -23.60 -26.57
N ARG A 93 8.39 -24.80 -26.00
CA ARG A 93 9.41 -25.73 -26.46
C ARG A 93 8.83 -26.54 -27.61
N ALA A 94 9.04 -26.09 -28.84
CA ALA A 94 8.92 -26.96 -30.00
C ALA A 94 10.01 -28.06 -29.91
N PRO A 95 9.68 -29.35 -30.08
CA PRO A 95 10.72 -30.37 -30.23
C PRO A 95 11.35 -30.23 -31.63
N ALA A 96 12.68 -30.09 -31.66
CA ALA A 96 13.46 -30.24 -32.88
C ALA A 96 13.16 -31.62 -33.50
N ARG A 97 12.57 -31.64 -34.69
CA ARG A 97 12.43 -32.86 -35.49
C ARG A 97 13.79 -33.22 -36.07
N THR A 98 14.16 -34.49 -35.92
CA THR A 98 15.26 -35.19 -36.56
C THR A 98 15.01 -35.35 -38.06
#